data_AF-A0AAE8G9T6-F1
#
_entry.id   AF-A0AAE8G9T6-F1
#
_cell.length_a   1.000
_cell.length_b   1.000
_cell.length_c   1.000
_cell.angle_alpha   90.00
_cell.angle_beta   90.00
_cell.angle_gamma   90.00
#
_symmetry.space_group_name_H-M   'P 1'
#
loop_
_entity.id
_entity.type
_entity.pdbx_description
1 polymer ?
#
loop_
_entity_poly.entity_id
_entity_poly.type
_entity_poly.pdbx_seq_one_letter_code
_entity_poly.pdbx_strand_id
1 'polypeptide(L)'
;MVVFGYSSATSVVPGSSISFYLSTDSPGVTNLTIERIGTTSISSTISTTLSNRSLPTVNPWEGFGWPVSTTFNIPSTWPSGLYRLAYSGQDVLTFVIRPATPAAVSKVLLQVSFLTPTAYNPAGGKSLYDFNSGGAGTRASKVSFDRSGGTPSSDGPESILIHWLETEGIAIEYCSSVDLHSISNLLMNYECLIIAGHDEYWTRAMRDQTEQFVANGGNMIILSGNTCYRAVRLEQGNRMVVFYKFAGSDPNQNAYDTTVAWAEPPLNRPQNSFLGTGFTDGAYGGAATAYTLRFPSHWVFNGVSSATTTSAFMTYEADAAAYVEEIEGYPRVTGDENTPLTTTVLASADLRSWNGKPGRATMSIFSRNGTVFNVATTDWISVLGSDSVVATITRNVFSRLKQRIAWDWENIGYANDCQALTALEGKLFAATAQNRLAQRYPVGADIAWRDISEANYVTAMAALGDTLYCVTTDNQLWWYPASEVGHFWTSIGTGPTGGTKALAATGGMLYAVDSLGALWRAPATRTSPSWTAMTTFTQDATVNAMAAYGDILFASTTDNRLLRTNSDYISESTAWIYIHHCNYSAGLAVVESILFVATTQNLLWKIDLYGLRQP
;
A
#
# COMPACT_ATOMS: atom_id res chain seq x y z
N MET A 1 7.45 -19.97 40.74
CA MET A 1 6.09 -19.45 40.51
C MET A 1 6.02 -18.87 39.12
N VAL A 2 5.09 -19.37 38.33
CA VAL A 2 4.75 -18.83 37.01
C VAL A 2 3.30 -18.34 37.05
N VAL A 3 3.03 -17.21 36.41
CA VAL A 3 1.68 -16.68 36.22
C VAL A 3 1.40 -16.63 34.74
N PHE A 4 0.25 -17.16 34.34
CA PHE A 4 -0.13 -17.28 32.94
C PHE A 4 -1.64 -17.09 32.81
N GLY A 5 -2.11 -16.55 31.69
CA GLY A 5 -3.51 -16.20 31.52
C GLY A 5 -3.82 -15.32 30.32
N TYR A 6 -5.06 -14.85 30.29
CA TYR A 6 -5.61 -14.03 29.20
C TYR A 6 -6.50 -12.92 29.75
N SER A 7 -6.87 -11.96 28.90
CA SER A 7 -7.74 -10.83 29.23
C SER A 7 -9.09 -10.95 28.54
N SER A 8 -10.10 -10.25 29.06
CA SER A 8 -11.46 -10.22 28.49
C SER A 8 -11.55 -9.55 27.11
N ALA A 9 -10.54 -8.76 26.73
CA ALA A 9 -10.48 -8.04 25.46
C ALA A 9 -9.02 -7.83 25.04
N THR A 10 -8.77 -7.67 23.73
CA THR A 10 -7.47 -7.23 23.20
C THR A 10 -7.26 -5.73 23.34
N SER A 11 -8.34 -4.97 23.55
CA SER A 11 -8.33 -3.52 23.62
C SER A 11 -9.47 -2.98 24.49
N VAL A 12 -9.22 -1.88 25.19
CA VAL A 12 -10.16 -1.13 26.03
C VAL A 12 -9.91 0.37 25.91
N VAL A 13 -10.80 1.20 26.48
CA VAL A 13 -10.63 2.67 26.53
C VAL A 13 -10.34 3.17 27.95
N PRO A 14 -9.73 4.35 28.12
CA PRO A 14 -9.61 5.00 29.42
C PRO A 14 -10.98 5.12 30.11
N GLY A 15 -11.03 4.83 31.41
CA GLY A 15 -12.27 4.86 32.21
C GLY A 15 -13.14 3.59 32.13
N SER A 16 -12.86 2.65 31.22
CA SER A 16 -13.49 1.33 31.22
C SER A 16 -12.74 0.33 32.11
N SER A 17 -13.11 -0.95 32.07
CA SER A 17 -12.47 -2.01 32.84
C SER A 17 -12.02 -3.18 31.97
N ILE A 18 -10.97 -3.89 32.38
CA ILE A 18 -10.52 -5.13 31.77
C ILE A 18 -10.44 -6.23 32.83
N SER A 19 -10.90 -7.43 32.50
CA SER A 19 -10.83 -8.59 33.42
C SER A 19 -9.71 -9.52 33.01
N PHE A 20 -9.03 -10.11 34.00
CA PHE A 20 -7.93 -11.05 33.79
C PHE A 20 -8.30 -12.43 34.31
N TYR A 21 -7.95 -13.46 33.53
CA TYR A 21 -8.23 -14.86 33.76
C TYR A 21 -6.91 -15.59 33.94
N LEU A 22 -6.50 -15.76 35.19
CA LEU A 22 -5.13 -16.09 35.56
C LEU A 22 -5.04 -17.44 36.28
N SER A 23 -3.96 -18.17 36.04
CA SER A 23 -3.60 -19.41 36.71
C SER A 23 -2.14 -19.37 37.14
N THR A 24 -1.78 -20.21 38.11
CA THR A 24 -0.40 -20.34 38.61
C THR A 24 -0.10 -21.76 39.08
N ASP A 25 1.18 -22.11 39.06
CA ASP A 25 1.73 -23.31 39.70
C ASP A 25 1.84 -23.18 41.23
N SER A 26 1.78 -21.96 41.77
CA SER A 26 1.99 -21.65 43.20
C SER A 26 0.84 -20.79 43.75
N PRO A 27 -0.30 -21.40 44.13
CA PRO A 27 -1.49 -20.67 44.59
C PRO A 27 -1.22 -19.74 45.78
N GLY A 28 -1.87 -18.58 45.81
CA GLY A 28 -1.71 -17.59 46.87
C GLY A 28 -1.93 -16.15 46.43
N VAL A 29 -1.79 -15.22 47.36
CA VAL A 29 -1.85 -13.78 47.07
C VAL A 29 -0.63 -13.39 46.23
N THR A 30 -0.90 -12.76 45.09
CA THR A 30 0.12 -12.38 44.10
C THR A 30 -0.05 -10.92 43.74
N ASN A 31 1.07 -10.19 43.66
CA ASN A 31 1.11 -8.84 43.13
C ASN A 31 1.54 -8.88 41.66
N LEU A 32 0.78 -8.20 40.81
CA LEU A 32 1.04 -8.05 39.38
C LEU A 32 1.16 -6.57 39.05
N THR A 33 1.99 -6.24 38.08
CA THR A 33 2.13 -4.87 37.57
C THR A 33 1.44 -4.76 36.24
N ILE A 34 0.67 -3.68 36.05
CA ILE A 34 0.19 -3.25 34.74
C ILE A 34 1.05 -2.05 34.37
N GLU A 35 1.68 -2.08 33.21
CA GLU A 35 2.58 -1.01 32.78
C GLU A 35 2.45 -0.73 31.28
N ARG A 36 2.58 0.56 30.92
CA ARG A 36 2.64 0.99 29.53
C ARG A 36 4.00 0.62 28.95
N ILE A 37 3.99 0.04 27.75
CA ILE A 37 5.20 -0.20 26.96
C ILE A 37 5.59 1.12 26.26
N GLY A 38 6.87 1.46 26.34
CA GLY A 38 7.43 2.71 25.82
C GLY A 38 8.34 3.40 26.86
N THR A 39 8.83 4.57 26.50
CA THR A 39 9.69 5.43 27.33
C THR A 39 8.94 6.15 28.45
N THR A 40 7.64 6.40 28.28
CA THR A 40 6.82 7.07 29.30
C THR A 40 6.36 6.07 30.36
N SER A 41 6.85 6.22 31.59
CA SER A 41 6.50 5.35 32.72
C SER A 41 5.07 5.59 33.20
N ILE A 42 4.18 4.64 32.94
CA ILE A 42 2.83 4.58 33.50
C ILE A 42 2.62 3.17 34.02
N SER A 43 2.28 3.04 35.29
CA SER A 43 2.06 1.73 35.89
C SER A 43 1.08 1.76 37.06
N SER A 44 0.55 0.59 37.38
CA SER A 44 -0.23 0.32 38.59
C SER A 44 0.06 -1.11 39.07
N THR A 45 -0.03 -1.33 40.38
CA THR A 45 0.04 -2.68 40.95
C THR A 45 -1.37 -3.15 41.29
N ILE A 46 -1.66 -4.41 41.00
CA ILE A 46 -2.87 -5.10 41.45
C ILE A 46 -2.49 -6.30 42.31
N SER A 47 -3.26 -6.55 43.36
CA SER A 47 -3.12 -7.74 44.21
C SER A 47 -4.32 -8.65 43.99
N THR A 48 -4.08 -9.93 43.76
CA THR A 48 -5.15 -10.92 43.60
C THR A 48 -4.73 -12.27 44.16
N THR A 49 -5.69 -13.04 44.67
CA THR A 49 -5.46 -14.43 45.05
C THR A 49 -5.55 -15.30 43.81
N LEU A 50 -4.46 -15.99 43.47
CA LEU A 50 -4.39 -16.90 42.34
C LEU A 50 -4.55 -18.35 42.79
N SER A 51 -5.05 -19.18 41.87
CA SER A 51 -5.22 -20.62 42.06
C SER A 51 -4.65 -21.36 40.86
N ASN A 52 -4.32 -22.63 41.06
CA ASN A 52 -4.01 -23.52 39.95
C ASN A 52 -5.32 -23.94 39.27
N ARG A 53 -5.43 -23.66 37.97
CA ARG A 53 -6.63 -23.92 37.17
C ARG A 53 -6.34 -24.95 36.08
N SER A 54 -7.20 -25.97 36.01
CA SER A 54 -7.13 -27.00 34.98
C SER A 54 -7.60 -26.47 33.62
N LEU A 55 -7.07 -27.06 32.56
CA LEU A 55 -7.58 -26.85 31.21
C LEU A 55 -8.83 -27.71 30.97
N PRO A 56 -9.74 -27.31 30.06
CA PRO A 56 -10.81 -28.17 29.58
C PRO A 56 -10.28 -29.47 28.99
N THR A 57 -11.05 -30.55 29.07
CA THR A 57 -10.67 -31.86 28.52
C THR A 57 -10.93 -31.98 27.02
N VAL A 58 -11.83 -31.14 26.48
CA VAL A 58 -12.21 -31.11 25.06
C VAL A 58 -11.77 -29.78 24.48
N ASN A 59 -11.03 -29.84 23.37
CA ASN A 59 -10.52 -28.69 22.60
C ASN A 59 -10.02 -27.50 23.45
N PRO A 60 -9.06 -27.67 24.36
CA PRO A 60 -8.61 -26.55 25.20
C PRO A 60 -8.02 -25.36 24.41
N TRP A 61 -7.61 -25.55 23.15
CA TRP A 61 -7.21 -24.48 22.23
C TRP A 61 -8.37 -23.57 21.76
N GLU A 62 -9.62 -23.94 22.02
CA GLU A 62 -10.82 -23.12 21.77
C GLU A 62 -11.20 -22.24 22.97
N GLY A 63 -10.42 -22.29 24.05
CA GLY A 63 -10.58 -21.40 25.22
C GLY A 63 -10.47 -22.17 26.53
N PHE A 64 -9.88 -21.55 27.54
CA PHE A 64 -9.62 -22.22 28.81
C PHE A 64 -10.82 -22.19 29.76
N GLY A 65 -11.79 -21.30 29.53
CA GLY A 65 -13.02 -21.23 30.33
C GLY A 65 -12.79 -20.92 31.80
N TRP A 66 -11.66 -20.28 32.14
CA TRP A 66 -11.34 -19.93 33.51
C TRP A 66 -12.26 -18.82 34.03
N PRO A 67 -12.56 -18.75 35.34
CA PRO A 67 -13.33 -17.65 35.91
C PRO A 67 -12.48 -16.37 36.00
N VAL A 68 -13.11 -15.21 36.15
CA VAL A 68 -12.37 -13.96 36.39
C VAL A 68 -11.54 -14.08 37.67
N SER A 69 -10.24 -13.78 37.60
CA SER A 69 -9.37 -13.70 38.79
C SER A 69 -9.47 -12.32 39.42
N THR A 70 -9.39 -11.28 38.60
CA THR A 70 -9.48 -9.88 39.03
C THR A 70 -9.89 -8.99 37.86
N THR A 71 -10.44 -7.83 38.16
CA THR A 71 -10.83 -6.80 37.19
C THR A 71 -10.11 -5.51 37.53
N PHE A 72 -9.49 -4.90 36.53
CA PHE A 72 -8.81 -3.63 36.68
C PHE A 72 -9.60 -2.53 35.99
N ASN A 73 -9.90 -1.45 36.74
CA ASN A 73 -10.51 -0.25 36.21
C ASN A 73 -9.42 0.65 35.63
N ILE A 74 -9.46 0.89 34.32
CA ILE A 74 -8.49 1.73 33.62
C ILE A 74 -8.70 3.18 34.08
N PRO A 75 -7.71 3.84 34.68
CA PRO A 75 -7.83 5.25 35.01
C PRO A 75 -8.13 6.07 33.75
N SER A 76 -9.06 7.02 33.85
CA SER A 76 -9.45 7.88 32.73
C SER A 76 -8.32 8.77 32.22
N THR A 77 -7.25 8.95 33.02
CA THR A 77 -6.05 9.71 32.69
C THR A 77 -4.98 8.89 31.97
N TRP A 78 -5.14 7.57 31.86
CA TRP A 78 -4.16 6.74 31.16
C TRP A 78 -4.23 7.02 29.65
N PRO A 79 -3.10 7.31 28.99
CA PRO A 79 -3.08 7.58 27.57
C PRO A 79 -3.25 6.31 26.76
N SER A 80 -3.51 6.49 25.46
CA SER A 80 -3.45 5.37 24.53
C SER A 80 -2.05 4.74 24.50
N GLY A 81 -1.98 3.42 24.35
CA GLY A 81 -0.74 2.68 24.38
C GLY A 81 -0.94 1.18 24.29
N LEU A 82 0.16 0.46 24.07
CA LEU A 82 0.27 -0.96 24.38
C LEU A 82 0.65 -1.10 25.86
N TYR A 83 -0.07 -1.92 26.59
CA TYR A 83 0.15 -2.18 28.01
C TYR A 83 0.40 -3.67 28.22
N ARG A 84 1.20 -3.99 29.24
CA ARG A 84 1.43 -5.37 29.68
C ARG A 84 0.98 -5.57 31.10
N LEU A 85 0.43 -6.74 31.38
CA LEU A 85 0.32 -7.29 32.73
C LEU A 85 1.55 -8.17 32.95
N ALA A 86 2.30 -7.91 34.01
CA ALA A 86 3.54 -8.60 34.30
C ALA A 86 3.58 -9.16 35.73
N TYR A 87 4.34 -10.26 35.89
CA TYR A 87 4.68 -10.84 37.17
C TYR A 87 6.21 -10.94 37.27
N SER A 88 6.79 -10.35 38.31
CA SER A 88 8.25 -10.36 38.51
C SER A 88 9.05 -9.87 37.29
N GLY A 89 8.52 -8.87 36.57
CA GLY A 89 9.12 -8.28 35.37
C GLY A 89 8.98 -9.11 34.09
N GLN A 90 8.27 -10.23 34.13
CA GLN A 90 7.98 -11.08 32.96
C GLN A 90 6.53 -10.88 32.51
N ASP A 91 6.31 -10.89 31.21
CA ASP A 91 4.98 -10.71 30.62
C ASP A 91 4.07 -11.89 30.97
N VAL A 92 2.87 -11.56 31.45
CA VAL A 92 1.74 -12.50 31.50
C VAL A 92 0.94 -12.38 30.20
N LEU A 93 0.64 -11.16 29.78
CA LEU A 93 -0.05 -10.82 28.52
C LEU A 93 0.09 -9.33 28.21
N THR A 94 -0.24 -8.95 26.98
CA THR A 94 -0.40 -7.55 26.56
C THR A 94 -1.82 -7.23 26.09
N PHE A 95 -2.20 -5.96 26.17
CA PHE A 95 -3.48 -5.44 25.68
C PHE A 95 -3.33 -3.96 25.30
N VAL A 96 -4.20 -3.49 24.41
CA VAL A 96 -4.21 -2.09 23.98
C VAL A 96 -5.13 -1.26 24.87
N ILE A 97 -4.71 -0.05 25.20
CA ILE A 97 -5.63 1.02 25.59
C ILE A 97 -5.73 1.94 24.38
N ARG A 98 -6.87 1.90 23.69
CA ARG A 98 -7.14 2.73 22.52
C ARG A 98 -7.67 4.10 22.96
N PRO A 99 -7.54 5.16 22.14
CA PRO A 99 -8.07 6.47 22.49
C PRO A 99 -9.59 6.43 22.70
N ALA A 100 -10.09 7.15 23.71
CA ALA A 100 -11.53 7.32 23.91
C ALA A 100 -12.14 8.22 22.83
N THR A 101 -11.41 9.25 22.41
CA THR A 101 -11.72 10.10 21.26
C THR A 101 -10.66 9.87 20.20
N PRO A 102 -10.99 9.24 19.04
CA PRO A 102 -10.02 8.96 18.00
C PRO A 102 -9.29 10.20 17.51
N ALA A 103 -7.99 10.06 17.30
CA ALA A 103 -7.11 11.05 16.72
C ALA A 103 -7.06 12.38 17.50
N ALA A 104 -7.16 12.29 18.83
CA ALA A 104 -7.11 13.42 19.76
C ALA A 104 -5.67 13.83 20.11
N VAL A 105 -4.73 12.87 20.09
CA VAL A 105 -3.30 13.09 20.35
C VAL A 105 -2.50 13.09 19.06
N SER A 106 -2.79 12.17 18.14
CA SER A 106 -2.09 12.03 16.87
C SER A 106 -3.01 11.57 15.74
N LYS A 107 -2.71 11.97 14.51
CA LYS A 107 -3.35 11.47 13.29
C LYS A 107 -2.70 10.19 12.75
N VAL A 108 -1.72 9.64 13.46
CA VAL A 108 -1.01 8.41 13.11
C VAL A 108 -1.48 7.28 14.03
N LEU A 109 -1.98 6.20 13.45
CA LEU A 109 -2.48 5.03 14.17
C LEU A 109 -1.55 3.85 13.97
N LEU A 110 -1.06 3.26 15.06
CA LEU A 110 -0.42 1.94 15.05
C LEU A 110 -1.47 0.87 15.32
N GLN A 111 -1.63 -0.06 14.38
CA GLN A 111 -2.40 -1.28 14.63
C GLN A 111 -1.47 -2.37 15.19
N VAL A 112 -1.83 -2.90 16.35
CA VAL A 112 -1.07 -3.93 17.07
C VAL A 112 -1.65 -5.31 16.73
N SER A 113 -0.82 -6.26 16.28
CA SER A 113 -1.30 -7.54 15.73
C SER A 113 -1.61 -8.56 16.83
N PHE A 114 -2.90 -8.81 17.10
CA PHE A 114 -3.29 -9.89 18.01
C PHE A 114 -3.59 -11.20 17.29
N LEU A 115 -3.94 -11.14 16.01
CA LEU A 115 -4.36 -12.32 15.24
C LEU A 115 -3.18 -13.27 14.97
N THR A 116 -2.03 -12.73 14.56
CA THR A 116 -0.85 -13.55 14.24
C THR A 116 -0.31 -14.29 15.47
N PRO A 117 -0.03 -13.64 16.62
CA PRO A 117 0.42 -14.38 17.80
C PRO A 117 -0.59 -15.43 18.26
N THR A 118 -1.90 -15.16 18.15
CA THR A 118 -2.96 -16.11 18.51
C THR A 118 -3.01 -17.32 17.56
N ALA A 119 -2.83 -17.09 16.25
CA ALA A 119 -2.81 -18.14 15.24
C ALA A 119 -1.69 -19.16 15.48
N TYR A 120 -0.51 -18.68 15.88
CA TYR A 120 0.65 -19.51 16.16
C TYR A 120 0.70 -20.04 17.61
N ASN A 121 -0.15 -19.56 18.51
CA ASN A 121 -0.11 -19.97 19.92
C ASN A 121 -0.57 -21.44 20.10
N PRO A 122 0.31 -22.36 20.58
CA PRO A 122 -0.01 -23.77 20.78
C PRO A 122 -0.68 -24.07 22.13
N ALA A 123 -0.92 -23.06 22.97
CA ALA A 123 -1.50 -23.25 24.30
C ALA A 123 -2.84 -24.02 24.25
N GLY A 124 -3.00 -25.01 25.12
CA GLY A 124 -4.14 -25.93 25.04
C GLY A 124 -3.95 -27.07 24.02
N GLY A 125 -2.77 -27.20 23.41
CA GLY A 125 -2.35 -28.38 22.64
C GLY A 125 -2.34 -28.20 21.12
N LYS A 126 -2.96 -27.15 20.58
CA LYS A 126 -2.99 -26.87 19.12
C LYS A 126 -2.91 -25.38 18.82
N SER A 127 -2.41 -25.10 17.62
CA SER A 127 -2.41 -23.81 16.93
C SER A 127 -3.11 -23.96 15.56
N LEU A 128 -3.08 -22.93 14.71
CA LEU A 128 -3.51 -23.02 13.31
C LEU A 128 -2.46 -23.70 12.38
N TYR A 129 -1.39 -24.25 12.93
CA TYR A 129 -0.32 -24.92 12.18
C TYR A 129 0.03 -26.30 12.74
N ASP A 130 0.38 -27.21 11.83
CA ASP A 130 0.69 -28.60 12.17
C ASP A 130 2.01 -28.72 12.94
N PHE A 131 3.03 -27.93 12.60
CA PHE A 131 4.38 -28.05 13.15
C PHE A 131 4.47 -27.76 14.66
N ASN A 132 3.51 -27.02 15.21
CA ASN A 132 3.43 -26.70 16.64
C ASN A 132 2.06 -27.10 17.24
N SER A 133 1.42 -28.12 16.67
CA SER A 133 0.22 -28.76 17.23
C SER A 133 0.50 -30.21 17.61
N GLY A 134 0.00 -30.66 18.77
CA GLY A 134 0.13 -32.04 19.25
C GLY A 134 -1.07 -32.94 18.89
N GLY A 135 -0.86 -34.26 18.92
CA GLY A 135 -1.89 -35.29 18.69
C GLY A 135 -1.99 -35.77 17.23
N ALA A 136 -2.75 -36.85 17.00
CA ALA A 136 -2.89 -37.43 15.65
C ALA A 136 -3.77 -36.55 14.75
N GLY A 137 -3.23 -36.14 13.59
CA GLY A 137 -3.99 -35.51 12.51
C GLY A 137 -4.52 -34.10 12.77
N THR A 138 -3.69 -33.10 12.46
CA THR A 138 -3.99 -31.69 12.13
C THR A 138 -4.01 -30.62 13.21
N ARG A 139 -3.45 -29.47 12.81
CA ARG A 139 -3.77 -28.11 13.27
C ARG A 139 -5.24 -27.94 13.67
N ALA A 140 -5.52 -27.00 14.54
CA ALA A 140 -6.88 -26.54 14.74
C ALA A 140 -7.34 -25.69 13.55
N SER A 141 -8.63 -25.72 13.23
CA SER A 141 -9.26 -24.74 12.32
C SER A 141 -9.78 -23.51 13.07
N LYS A 142 -9.82 -23.58 14.40
CA LYS A 142 -10.33 -22.53 15.28
C LYS A 142 -9.44 -22.44 16.50
N VAL A 143 -9.07 -21.23 16.90
CA VAL A 143 -8.30 -20.97 18.12
C VAL A 143 -8.81 -19.73 18.82
N SER A 144 -8.78 -19.73 20.14
CA SER A 144 -9.34 -18.63 20.94
C SER A 144 -8.27 -17.68 21.48
N PHE A 145 -8.65 -16.41 21.64
CA PHE A 145 -7.93 -15.43 22.46
C PHE A 145 -8.03 -15.73 23.96
N ASP A 146 -8.98 -16.57 24.39
CA ASP A 146 -9.19 -16.94 25.79
C ASP A 146 -8.24 -18.06 26.25
N ARG A 147 -6.95 -17.89 25.91
CA ARG A 147 -5.86 -18.82 26.21
C ARG A 147 -4.65 -18.06 26.67
N SER A 148 -3.86 -18.69 27.51
CA SER A 148 -2.58 -18.10 27.89
C SER A 148 -1.65 -17.95 26.70
N GLY A 149 -0.93 -16.83 26.64
CA GLY A 149 -0.06 -16.48 25.52
C GLY A 149 -0.84 -16.02 24.29
N GLY A 150 -0.15 -15.77 23.17
CA GLY A 150 -0.81 -15.33 21.93
C GLY A 150 -1.16 -13.85 21.90
N THR A 151 -0.47 -13.03 22.69
CA THR A 151 -0.44 -11.57 22.55
C THR A 151 0.94 -11.13 22.06
N PRO A 152 1.08 -9.94 21.45
CA PRO A 152 2.39 -9.35 21.15
C PRO A 152 3.27 -9.26 22.41
N SER A 153 4.57 -9.40 22.22
CA SER A 153 5.54 -9.35 23.32
C SER A 153 5.98 -7.92 23.65
N SER A 154 6.28 -7.63 24.92
CA SER A 154 6.82 -6.32 25.34
C SER A 154 8.24 -6.03 24.84
N ASP A 155 8.91 -7.00 24.25
CA ASP A 155 10.19 -6.89 23.54
C ASP A 155 10.08 -7.19 22.02
N GLY A 156 8.85 -7.40 21.53
CA GLY A 156 8.57 -7.68 20.13
C GLY A 156 8.71 -6.46 19.21
N PRO A 157 8.52 -6.65 17.89
CA PRO A 157 8.71 -5.59 16.90
C PRO A 157 7.83 -4.36 17.13
N GLU A 158 6.56 -4.51 17.50
CA GLU A 158 5.71 -3.35 17.84
C GLU A 158 6.29 -2.56 19.02
N SER A 159 6.78 -3.26 20.05
CA SER A 159 7.39 -2.63 21.22
C SER A 159 8.69 -1.90 20.88
N ILE A 160 9.56 -2.49 20.05
CA ILE A 160 10.79 -1.83 19.56
C ILE A 160 10.43 -0.56 18.78
N LEU A 161 9.45 -0.65 17.88
CA LEU A 161 8.99 0.50 17.10
C LEU A 161 8.41 1.61 18.00
N ILE A 162 7.63 1.26 19.02
CA ILE A 162 7.07 2.23 19.98
C ILE A 162 8.20 3.02 20.67
N HIS A 163 9.22 2.34 21.19
CA HIS A 163 10.35 3.02 21.84
C HIS A 163 11.12 3.91 20.86
N TRP A 164 11.32 3.45 19.63
CA TRP A 164 11.99 4.24 18.59
C TRP A 164 11.19 5.50 18.24
N LEU A 165 9.88 5.38 17.98
CA LEU A 165 9.01 6.51 17.65
C LEU A 165 8.95 7.54 18.77
N GLU A 166 8.88 7.11 20.03
CA GLU A 166 8.90 8.03 21.16
C GLU A 166 10.24 8.74 21.30
N THR A 167 11.36 8.05 21.04
CA THR A 167 12.71 8.65 21.01
C THR A 167 12.84 9.69 19.90
N GLU A 168 12.18 9.46 18.75
CA GLU A 168 12.12 10.39 17.62
C GLU A 168 11.08 11.51 17.80
N GLY A 169 10.33 11.52 18.91
CA GLY A 169 9.27 12.50 19.17
C GLY A 169 8.06 12.37 18.24
N ILE A 170 7.83 11.19 17.68
CA ILE A 170 6.69 10.91 16.79
C ILE A 170 5.54 10.36 17.62
N ALA A 171 4.53 11.19 17.87
CA ALA A 171 3.32 10.78 18.57
C ALA A 171 2.45 9.86 17.71
N ILE A 172 1.93 8.79 18.30
CA ILE A 172 1.00 7.84 17.69
C ILE A 172 -0.15 7.50 18.64
N GLU A 173 -1.26 7.04 18.09
CA GLU A 173 -2.33 6.35 18.83
C GLU A 173 -2.37 4.86 18.46
N TYR A 174 -3.15 4.07 19.20
CA TYR A 174 -3.10 2.61 19.13
C TYR A 174 -4.48 2.01 18.92
N CYS A 175 -4.55 0.95 18.11
CA CYS A 175 -5.68 0.04 18.10
C CYS A 175 -5.20 -1.42 18.06
N SER A 176 -6.04 -2.36 18.49
CA SER A 176 -5.80 -3.78 18.22
C SER A 176 -6.31 -4.16 16.83
N SER A 177 -5.79 -5.23 16.24
CA SER A 177 -6.36 -5.81 15.01
C SER A 177 -7.87 -6.09 15.12
N VAL A 178 -8.35 -6.45 16.31
CA VAL A 178 -9.78 -6.67 16.59
C VAL A 178 -10.58 -5.35 16.57
N ASP A 179 -10.01 -4.22 16.98
CA ASP A 179 -10.66 -2.91 16.82
C ASP A 179 -10.80 -2.55 15.34
N LEU A 180 -9.77 -2.78 14.53
CA LEU A 180 -9.81 -2.54 13.07
C LEU A 180 -10.84 -3.42 12.36
N HIS A 181 -11.09 -4.62 12.88
CA HIS A 181 -12.20 -5.48 12.46
C HIS A 181 -13.57 -4.94 12.91
N SER A 182 -13.70 -4.53 14.18
CA SER A 182 -15.02 -4.36 14.83
C SER A 182 -15.58 -2.94 14.74
N ILE A 183 -14.72 -1.93 14.65
CA ILE A 183 -15.13 -0.53 14.66
C ILE A 183 -15.21 -0.05 13.21
N SER A 184 -16.43 0.14 12.72
CA SER A 184 -16.67 0.75 11.41
C SER A 184 -16.14 2.18 11.38
N ASN A 185 -15.50 2.56 10.28
CA ASN A 185 -14.90 3.88 10.07
C ASN A 185 -13.85 4.28 11.12
N LEU A 186 -13.21 3.31 11.79
CA LEU A 186 -12.11 3.57 12.73
C LEU A 186 -11.05 4.50 12.12
N LEU A 187 -10.71 4.28 10.85
CA LEU A 187 -9.63 4.98 10.15
C LEU A 187 -10.02 6.40 9.68
N MET A 188 -11.28 6.82 9.77
CA MET A 188 -11.77 8.07 9.16
C MET A 188 -11.10 9.34 9.72
N ASN A 189 -10.67 9.30 10.99
CA ASN A 189 -10.10 10.43 11.69
C ASN A 189 -8.56 10.49 11.62
N TYR A 190 -7.95 9.48 11.00
CA TYR A 190 -6.51 9.34 10.90
C TYR A 190 -6.02 9.70 9.48
N GLU A 191 -4.72 9.94 9.40
CA GLU A 191 -4.03 10.30 8.17
C GLU A 191 -2.99 9.24 7.77
N CYS A 192 -2.49 8.47 8.74
CA CYS A 192 -1.53 7.39 8.52
C CYS A 192 -1.87 6.16 9.36
N LEU A 193 -1.82 4.98 8.76
CA LEU A 193 -1.87 3.68 9.44
C LEU A 193 -0.49 3.02 9.39
N ILE A 194 -0.01 2.52 10.53
CA ILE A 194 1.24 1.77 10.64
C ILE A 194 0.91 0.29 10.87
N ILE A 195 1.57 -0.57 10.09
CA ILE A 195 1.64 -2.02 10.32
C ILE A 195 3.09 -2.38 10.61
N ALA A 196 3.34 -3.20 11.63
CA ALA A 196 4.69 -3.46 12.13
C ALA A 196 4.92 -4.96 12.38
N GLY A 197 6.14 -5.43 12.12
CA GLY A 197 6.58 -6.77 12.48
C GLY A 197 5.99 -7.86 11.58
N HIS A 198 5.13 -8.72 12.11
CA HIS A 198 4.55 -9.86 11.39
C HIS A 198 3.03 -9.89 11.53
N ASP A 199 2.33 -9.30 10.56
CA ASP A 199 0.86 -9.17 10.59
C ASP A 199 0.18 -9.97 9.48
N GLU A 200 0.30 -11.30 9.56
CA GLU A 200 -0.12 -12.26 8.54
C GLU A 200 -1.64 -12.42 8.42
N TYR A 201 -2.36 -12.33 9.53
CA TYR A 201 -3.76 -12.76 9.63
C TYR A 201 -4.74 -11.59 9.62
N TRP A 202 -5.55 -11.51 8.57
CA TRP A 202 -6.46 -10.39 8.34
C TRP A 202 -7.87 -10.85 8.06
N THR A 203 -8.84 -10.18 8.68
CA THR A 203 -10.25 -10.36 8.33
C THR A 203 -10.62 -9.54 7.11
N ARG A 204 -11.72 -9.92 6.43
CA ARG A 204 -12.28 -9.12 5.34
C ARG A 204 -12.58 -7.67 5.75
N ALA A 205 -13.22 -7.48 6.91
CA ALA A 205 -13.55 -6.14 7.42
C ALA A 205 -12.31 -5.25 7.63
N MET A 206 -11.21 -5.81 8.16
CA MET A 206 -9.94 -5.08 8.31
C MET A 206 -9.40 -4.65 6.95
N ARG A 207 -9.37 -5.59 5.99
CA ARG A 207 -8.84 -5.34 4.65
C ARG A 207 -9.68 -4.31 3.88
N ASP A 208 -11.00 -4.47 3.86
CA ASP A 208 -11.93 -3.59 3.15
C ASP A 208 -11.81 -2.14 3.66
N GLN A 209 -11.85 -1.95 4.98
CA GLN A 209 -11.72 -0.63 5.57
C GLN A 209 -10.35 0.00 5.31
N THR A 210 -9.27 -0.79 5.27
CA THR A 210 -7.92 -0.27 5.05
C THR A 210 -7.67 0.08 3.58
N GLU A 211 -8.15 -0.75 2.64
CA GLU A 211 -8.15 -0.40 1.22
C GLU A 211 -8.96 0.87 0.96
N GLN A 212 -10.14 1.00 1.58
CA GLN A 212 -10.96 2.21 1.48
C GLN A 212 -10.27 3.44 2.10
N PHE A 213 -9.54 3.25 3.20
CA PHE A 213 -8.76 4.32 3.82
C PHE A 213 -7.70 4.87 2.87
N VAL A 214 -6.94 4.00 2.19
CA VAL A 214 -5.98 4.40 1.16
C VAL A 214 -6.68 5.10 0.00
N ALA A 215 -7.76 4.52 -0.52
CA ALA A 215 -8.57 5.11 -1.59
C ALA A 215 -9.12 6.52 -1.25
N ASN A 216 -9.29 6.81 0.04
CA ASN A 216 -9.73 8.10 0.57
C ASN A 216 -8.58 9.06 0.94
N GLY A 217 -7.35 8.78 0.51
CA GLY A 217 -6.19 9.64 0.71
C GLY A 217 -5.37 9.34 1.97
N GLY A 218 -5.67 8.25 2.68
CA GLY A 218 -4.92 7.81 3.86
C GLY A 218 -3.58 7.16 3.48
N ASN A 219 -2.53 7.41 4.25
CA ASN A 219 -1.22 6.82 4.01
C ASN A 219 -1.01 5.53 4.81
N MET A 220 -0.19 4.63 4.28
CA MET A 220 0.26 3.44 4.99
C MET A 220 1.78 3.37 5.06
N ILE A 221 2.28 3.09 6.27
CA ILE A 221 3.68 2.74 6.53
C ILE A 221 3.69 1.29 7.01
N ILE A 222 4.16 0.39 6.14
CA ILE A 222 4.23 -1.04 6.44
C ILE A 222 5.68 -1.40 6.72
N LEU A 223 5.98 -1.61 8.00
CA LEU A 223 7.26 -2.09 8.52
C LEU A 223 7.17 -3.58 8.84
N SER A 224 6.59 -4.35 7.93
CA SER A 224 6.22 -5.76 8.09
C SER A 224 6.51 -6.56 6.83
N GLY A 225 6.44 -7.89 6.93
CA GLY A 225 6.45 -8.83 5.82
C GLY A 225 5.43 -9.94 6.05
N ASN A 226 5.12 -10.70 5.00
CA ASN A 226 4.02 -11.66 4.96
C ASN A 226 2.69 -11.02 5.39
N THR A 227 2.55 -9.72 5.13
CA THR A 227 1.47 -8.89 5.67
C THR A 227 0.15 -9.21 4.95
N CYS A 228 -0.94 -9.37 5.69
CA CYS A 228 -2.26 -9.68 5.13
C CYS A 228 -2.23 -10.91 4.22
N TYR A 229 -1.47 -11.95 4.59
CA TYR A 229 -1.36 -13.16 3.80
C TYR A 229 -2.59 -14.07 3.91
N ARG A 230 -3.07 -14.31 5.13
CA ARG A 230 -4.17 -15.24 5.43
C ARG A 230 -5.47 -14.51 5.71
N ALA A 231 -6.51 -14.90 5.00
CA ALA A 231 -7.88 -14.48 5.28
C ALA A 231 -8.45 -15.29 6.46
N VAL A 232 -8.91 -14.61 7.50
CA VAL A 232 -9.55 -15.22 8.67
C VAL A 232 -10.92 -14.63 8.96
N ARG A 233 -11.71 -15.39 9.72
CA ARG A 233 -12.95 -14.90 10.32
C ARG A 233 -12.79 -14.81 11.84
N LEU A 234 -13.60 -13.94 12.43
CA LEU A 234 -13.78 -13.86 13.86
C LEU A 234 -15.19 -14.36 14.23
N GLU A 235 -15.27 -15.23 15.22
CA GLU A 235 -16.51 -15.80 15.77
C GLU A 235 -16.59 -15.55 17.29
N GLN A 236 -17.73 -15.90 17.90
CA GLN A 236 -17.94 -15.88 19.35
C GLN A 236 -17.61 -14.52 19.99
N GLY A 237 -18.24 -13.45 19.52
CA GLY A 237 -17.99 -12.10 20.03
C GLY A 237 -16.54 -11.62 19.76
N ASN A 238 -15.99 -12.01 18.62
CA ASN A 238 -14.62 -11.72 18.19
C ASN A 238 -13.52 -12.33 19.08
N ARG A 239 -13.85 -13.39 19.84
CA ARG A 239 -12.91 -14.12 20.70
C ARG A 239 -12.31 -15.36 20.05
N MET A 240 -12.87 -15.83 18.93
CA MET A 240 -12.41 -17.02 18.21
C MET A 240 -11.90 -16.68 16.81
N VAL A 241 -10.64 -17.03 16.52
CA VAL A 241 -10.02 -16.90 15.18
C VAL A 241 -10.24 -18.18 14.40
N VAL A 242 -10.80 -18.06 13.18
CA VAL A 242 -11.16 -19.21 12.33
C VAL A 242 -10.37 -19.19 11.04
N PHE A 243 -9.73 -20.32 10.74
CA PHE A 243 -8.90 -20.53 9.56
C PHE A 243 -8.89 -22.00 9.12
N TYR A 244 -9.48 -22.32 7.99
CA TYR A 244 -9.51 -23.67 7.43
C TYR A 244 -8.32 -23.97 6.50
N LYS A 245 -7.65 -22.93 5.99
CA LYS A 245 -6.47 -22.96 5.10
C LYS A 245 -6.74 -23.47 3.69
N PHE A 246 -7.72 -24.35 3.50
CA PHE A 246 -8.12 -24.88 2.20
C PHE A 246 -9.60 -24.62 1.97
N ALA A 247 -9.94 -24.08 0.79
CA ALA A 247 -11.32 -23.70 0.46
C ALA A 247 -12.31 -24.86 0.62
N GLY A 248 -11.94 -26.07 0.17
CA GLY A 248 -12.79 -27.27 0.27
C GLY A 248 -12.97 -27.80 1.69
N SER A 249 -12.19 -27.33 2.66
CA SER A 249 -12.34 -27.68 4.08
C SER A 249 -13.18 -26.67 4.86
N ASP A 250 -13.42 -25.49 4.29
CA ASP A 250 -14.17 -24.44 4.96
C ASP A 250 -15.68 -24.70 4.82
N PRO A 251 -16.43 -24.92 5.91
CA PRO A 251 -17.87 -25.18 5.85
C PRO A 251 -18.69 -23.94 5.47
N ASN A 252 -18.06 -22.75 5.45
CA ASN A 252 -18.74 -21.52 5.08
C ASN A 252 -19.11 -21.50 3.59
N GLN A 253 -20.39 -21.35 3.28
CA GLN A 253 -20.90 -21.33 1.91
C GLN A 253 -20.65 -20.01 1.18
N ASN A 254 -20.42 -18.91 1.91
CA ASN A 254 -20.09 -17.63 1.30
C ASN A 254 -18.63 -17.63 0.82
N ALA A 255 -18.43 -17.72 -0.50
CA ALA A 255 -17.11 -17.70 -1.12
C ALA A 255 -16.30 -16.44 -0.76
N TYR A 256 -16.96 -15.31 -0.49
CA TYR A 256 -16.27 -14.09 -0.08
C TYR A 256 -15.66 -14.20 1.32
N ASP A 257 -16.15 -15.06 2.20
CA ASP A 257 -15.62 -15.18 3.56
C ASP A 257 -14.82 -16.46 3.77
N THR A 258 -14.45 -17.17 2.71
CA THR A 258 -13.60 -18.37 2.77
C THR A 258 -12.23 -18.04 3.38
N THR A 259 -11.72 -18.93 4.24
CA THR A 259 -10.48 -18.71 5.00
C THR A 259 -9.29 -19.45 4.38
N VAL A 260 -8.67 -18.80 3.40
CA VAL A 260 -7.52 -19.25 2.59
C VAL A 260 -6.44 -18.17 2.53
N ALA A 261 -5.36 -18.34 1.77
CA ALA A 261 -4.54 -17.17 1.44
C ALA A 261 -5.35 -16.20 0.58
N TRP A 262 -5.17 -14.90 0.76
CA TRP A 262 -5.97 -13.90 0.05
C TRP A 262 -5.85 -13.97 -1.49
N ALA A 263 -4.67 -14.36 -2.01
CA ALA A 263 -4.43 -14.56 -3.43
C ALA A 263 -5.11 -15.83 -3.99
N GLU A 264 -5.42 -16.81 -3.14
CA GLU A 264 -5.98 -18.10 -3.57
C GLU A 264 -7.49 -17.99 -3.90
N PRO A 265 -7.98 -18.81 -4.83
CA PRO A 265 -9.42 -18.98 -5.03
C PRO A 265 -10.12 -19.51 -3.76
N PRO A 266 -11.35 -19.08 -3.47
CA PRO A 266 -12.20 -18.23 -4.31
C PRO A 266 -11.98 -16.72 -4.13
N LEU A 267 -11.09 -16.29 -3.22
CA LEU A 267 -10.94 -14.87 -2.88
C LEU A 267 -10.31 -14.05 -4.01
N ASN A 268 -9.28 -14.59 -4.68
CA ASN A 268 -8.61 -13.97 -5.84
C ASN A 268 -8.24 -12.49 -5.61
N ARG A 269 -7.82 -12.13 -4.40
CA ARG A 269 -7.56 -10.76 -3.97
C ARG A 269 -6.12 -10.68 -3.46
N PRO A 270 -5.10 -10.76 -4.32
CA PRO A 270 -3.70 -10.80 -3.90
C PRO A 270 -3.29 -9.55 -3.11
N GLN A 271 -2.28 -9.69 -2.26
CA GLN A 271 -1.74 -8.60 -1.42
C GLN A 271 -1.16 -7.48 -2.28
N ASN A 272 -0.53 -7.81 -3.40
CA ASN A 272 0.17 -6.88 -4.28
C ASN A 272 -0.71 -5.71 -4.72
N SER A 273 -1.98 -5.99 -5.02
CA SER A 273 -2.97 -4.98 -5.39
C SER A 273 -3.25 -3.93 -4.30
N PHE A 274 -2.90 -4.23 -3.05
CA PHE A 274 -3.14 -3.39 -1.87
C PHE A 274 -1.83 -2.89 -1.24
N LEU A 275 -0.82 -3.74 -1.15
CA LEU A 275 0.44 -3.48 -0.43
C LEU A 275 1.62 -3.21 -1.37
N GLY A 276 1.42 -3.29 -2.69
CA GLY A 276 2.47 -3.12 -3.71
C GLY A 276 3.39 -4.34 -3.88
N THR A 277 3.26 -5.33 -3.00
CA THR A 277 4.07 -6.55 -2.90
C THR A 277 3.29 -7.64 -2.17
N GLY A 278 3.73 -8.89 -2.24
CA GLY A 278 3.09 -10.01 -1.55
C GLY A 278 4.00 -11.24 -1.41
N PHE A 279 3.49 -12.26 -0.74
CA PHE A 279 4.29 -13.42 -0.36
C PHE A 279 4.53 -14.41 -1.53
N THR A 280 3.78 -14.32 -2.63
CA THR A 280 3.89 -15.21 -3.79
C THR A 280 5.30 -15.23 -4.38
N ASP A 281 5.86 -14.06 -4.70
CA ASP A 281 7.27 -13.91 -5.13
C ASP A 281 8.25 -13.73 -3.95
N GLY A 282 7.72 -13.63 -2.73
CA GLY A 282 8.47 -13.48 -1.49
C GLY A 282 9.35 -14.68 -1.12
N ALA A 283 10.04 -14.61 0.01
CA ALA A 283 10.93 -15.66 0.50
C ALA A 283 10.71 -15.96 1.99
N TYR A 284 11.12 -17.16 2.40
CA TYR A 284 11.04 -17.63 3.79
C TYR A 284 12.31 -18.39 4.18
N GLY A 285 12.88 -18.07 5.34
CA GLY A 285 13.98 -18.80 5.99
C GLY A 285 15.25 -18.91 5.17
N GLY A 286 16.28 -18.13 5.51
CA GLY A 286 17.60 -18.26 4.90
C GLY A 286 18.68 -17.43 5.57
N ALA A 287 19.84 -17.33 4.89
CA ALA A 287 20.97 -16.57 5.40
C ALA A 287 20.68 -15.07 5.41
N ALA A 288 21.25 -14.36 6.39
CA ALA A 288 21.13 -12.92 6.52
C ALA A 288 21.47 -12.21 5.19
N THR A 289 20.52 -11.45 4.66
CA THR A 289 20.66 -10.77 3.36
C THR A 289 20.33 -9.29 3.49
N ALA A 290 21.07 -8.45 2.76
CA ALA A 290 20.87 -7.01 2.74
C ALA A 290 19.92 -6.58 1.62
N TYR A 291 19.28 -5.43 1.79
CA TYR A 291 18.64 -4.73 0.69
C TYR A 291 19.68 -4.01 -0.17
N THR A 292 19.57 -4.11 -1.49
CA THR A 292 20.27 -3.24 -2.45
C THR A 292 19.37 -2.07 -2.80
N LEU A 293 19.86 -0.85 -2.62
CA LEU A 293 19.14 0.38 -2.95
C LEU A 293 19.11 0.57 -4.47
N ARG A 294 17.93 0.81 -5.04
CA ARG A 294 17.72 0.83 -6.50
C ARG A 294 17.61 2.24 -7.07
N PHE A 295 17.12 3.18 -6.27
CA PHE A 295 16.94 4.59 -6.66
C PHE A 295 17.49 5.53 -5.58
N PRO A 296 18.81 5.61 -5.37
CA PRO A 296 19.40 6.36 -4.24
C PRO A 296 19.10 7.86 -4.23
N SER A 297 18.70 8.45 -5.37
CA SER A 297 18.26 9.85 -5.46
C SER A 297 16.80 10.07 -5.03
N HIS A 298 16.03 9.00 -4.79
CA HIS A 298 14.65 9.11 -4.33
C HIS A 298 14.61 9.63 -2.89
N TRP A 299 13.62 10.48 -2.56
CA TRP A 299 13.54 11.21 -1.29
C TRP A 299 13.59 10.31 -0.04
N VAL A 300 13.15 9.06 -0.16
CA VAL A 300 13.21 8.05 0.92
C VAL A 300 14.65 7.83 1.40
N PHE A 301 15.64 8.04 0.54
CA PHE A 301 17.06 7.87 0.84
C PHE A 301 17.80 9.19 1.10
N ASN A 302 17.10 10.32 1.21
CA ASN A 302 17.74 11.59 1.56
C ASN A 302 18.56 11.45 2.85
N GLY A 303 19.84 11.81 2.81
CA GLY A 303 20.76 11.67 3.95
C GLY A 303 21.46 10.31 4.07
N VAL A 304 21.10 9.32 3.23
CA VAL A 304 21.87 8.07 3.10
C VAL A 304 23.12 8.35 2.26
N SER A 305 24.23 8.68 2.92
CA SER A 305 25.48 9.01 2.22
C SER A 305 26.25 7.75 1.80
N SER A 306 26.49 7.59 0.48
CA SER A 306 27.37 6.58 -0.16
C SER A 306 27.01 5.10 -0.03
N ALA A 307 26.09 4.72 0.86
CA ALA A 307 25.65 3.34 0.99
C ALA A 307 24.80 2.92 -0.21
N THR A 308 25.12 1.77 -0.80
CA THR A 308 24.33 1.13 -1.86
C THR A 308 23.48 -0.01 -1.32
N THR A 309 23.67 -0.39 -0.06
CA THR A 309 22.93 -1.45 0.62
C THR A 309 22.63 -1.08 2.07
N THR A 310 21.68 -1.77 2.69
CA THR A 310 21.60 -1.88 4.17
C THR A 310 22.67 -2.84 4.69
N SER A 311 22.73 -3.04 6.01
CA SER A 311 23.31 -4.27 6.59
C SER A 311 22.51 -5.50 6.18
N ALA A 312 23.11 -6.68 6.31
CA ALA A 312 22.44 -7.95 6.07
C ALA A 312 21.68 -8.38 7.34
N PHE A 313 20.36 -8.24 7.33
CA PHE A 313 19.52 -8.51 8.50
C PHE A 313 18.30 -9.39 8.19
N MET A 314 17.89 -9.49 6.92
CA MET A 314 16.73 -10.30 6.55
C MET A 314 17.09 -11.78 6.63
N THR A 315 16.35 -12.55 7.42
CA THR A 315 16.57 -13.97 7.67
C THR A 315 15.27 -14.78 7.67
N TYR A 316 14.12 -14.15 7.95
CA TYR A 316 12.87 -14.85 8.20
C TYR A 316 11.87 -14.76 7.06
N GLU A 317 11.14 -13.66 6.90
CA GLU A 317 10.13 -13.52 5.85
C GLU A 317 10.28 -12.22 5.08
N ALA A 318 10.07 -12.32 3.77
CA ALA A 318 10.07 -11.18 2.87
C ALA A 318 8.98 -11.31 1.81
N ASP A 319 8.42 -10.17 1.40
CA ASP A 319 7.46 -10.07 0.31
C ASP A 319 8.14 -9.49 -0.93
N ALA A 320 7.69 -9.90 -2.11
CA ALA A 320 8.10 -9.27 -3.35
C ALA A 320 6.94 -9.05 -4.33
N ALA A 321 7.05 -7.98 -5.11
CA ALA A 321 6.40 -7.92 -6.41
C ALA A 321 7.24 -8.65 -7.44
N ALA A 322 6.60 -9.37 -8.35
CA ALA A 322 7.25 -9.80 -9.58
C ALA A 322 7.83 -8.58 -10.32
N TYR A 323 9.12 -8.63 -10.63
CA TYR A 323 9.82 -7.56 -11.32
C TYR A 323 10.86 -8.10 -12.30
N VAL A 324 11.16 -7.30 -13.31
CA VAL A 324 12.24 -7.52 -14.27
C VAL A 324 13.31 -6.44 -14.15
N GLU A 325 14.53 -6.79 -14.54
CA GLU A 325 15.63 -5.85 -14.73
C GLU A 325 15.57 -5.31 -16.14
N GLU A 326 15.28 -4.02 -16.29
CA GLU A 326 15.29 -3.36 -17.59
C GLU A 326 16.74 -3.15 -18.08
N ILE A 327 16.94 -3.10 -19.40
CA ILE A 327 18.28 -2.95 -19.99
C ILE A 327 18.96 -1.63 -19.58
N GLU A 328 18.17 -0.62 -19.20
CA GLU A 328 18.64 0.65 -18.64
C GLU A 328 19.17 0.53 -17.19
N GLY A 329 19.09 -0.64 -16.57
CA GLY A 329 19.68 -0.91 -15.25
C GLY A 329 18.78 -0.59 -14.05
N TYR A 330 17.46 -0.59 -14.22
CA TYR A 330 16.51 -0.38 -13.12
C TYR A 330 15.48 -1.51 -13.01
N PRO A 331 14.94 -1.78 -11.80
CA PRO A 331 13.90 -2.77 -11.63
C PRO A 331 12.54 -2.17 -11.96
N ARG A 332 11.68 -2.98 -12.57
CA ARG A 332 10.29 -2.61 -12.83
C ARG A 332 9.35 -3.77 -12.55
N VAL A 333 8.24 -3.47 -11.88
CA VAL A 333 7.16 -4.43 -11.64
C VAL A 333 6.53 -4.90 -12.95
N THR A 334 6.15 -6.18 -13.02
CA THR A 334 5.52 -6.76 -14.23
C THR A 334 4.02 -6.49 -14.32
N GLY A 335 3.38 -6.18 -13.19
CA GLY A 335 1.92 -6.11 -13.07
C GLY A 335 1.27 -7.42 -12.60
N ASP A 336 2.06 -8.49 -12.40
CA ASP A 336 1.55 -9.75 -11.87
C ASP A 336 0.89 -9.56 -10.51
N GLU A 337 -0.12 -10.38 -10.24
CA GLU A 337 -0.98 -10.29 -9.06
C GLU A 337 -1.61 -8.90 -8.86
N ASN A 338 -1.85 -8.18 -9.97
CA ASN A 338 -2.39 -6.82 -10.00
C ASN A 338 -1.53 -5.81 -9.21
N THR A 339 -0.21 -6.02 -9.18
CA THR A 339 0.74 -5.01 -8.69
C THR A 339 0.58 -3.73 -9.54
N PRO A 340 0.32 -2.54 -8.95
CA PRO A 340 0.17 -1.32 -9.73
C PRO A 340 1.41 -1.04 -10.59
N LEU A 341 1.23 -0.74 -11.88
CA LEU A 341 2.36 -0.53 -12.80
C LEU A 341 3.21 0.70 -12.44
N THR A 342 2.65 1.64 -11.66
CA THR A 342 3.35 2.81 -11.14
C THR A 342 4.11 2.54 -9.85
N THR A 343 4.12 1.29 -9.35
CA THR A 343 4.87 0.89 -8.17
C THR A 343 6.37 1.03 -8.42
N THR A 344 7.06 1.73 -7.52
CA THR A 344 8.50 1.92 -7.58
C THR A 344 9.18 0.95 -6.62
N VAL A 345 10.05 0.09 -7.14
CA VAL A 345 10.87 -0.83 -6.32
C VAL A 345 12.10 -0.07 -5.83
N LEU A 346 11.99 0.51 -4.63
CA LEU A 346 13.01 1.38 -4.02
C LEU A 346 14.27 0.62 -3.62
N ALA A 347 14.11 -0.60 -3.11
CA ALA A 347 15.19 -1.51 -2.77
C ALA A 347 14.79 -2.96 -3.10
N SER A 348 15.75 -3.82 -3.39
CA SER A 348 15.49 -5.24 -3.67
C SER A 348 16.55 -6.15 -3.06
N ALA A 349 16.18 -7.38 -2.73
CA ALA A 349 17.11 -8.44 -2.35
C ALA A 349 16.84 -9.73 -3.13
N ASP A 350 17.91 -10.39 -3.58
CA ASP A 350 17.83 -11.71 -4.20
C ASP A 350 17.92 -12.79 -3.12
N LEU A 351 16.79 -13.44 -2.85
CA LEU A 351 16.66 -14.45 -1.80
C LEU A 351 16.47 -15.85 -2.41
N ARG A 352 16.83 -16.04 -3.69
CA ARG A 352 16.66 -17.35 -4.38
C ARG A 352 17.58 -18.44 -3.86
N SER A 353 18.58 -18.08 -3.05
CA SER A 353 19.47 -19.01 -2.35
C SER A 353 18.91 -19.50 -1.01
N TRP A 354 17.80 -18.92 -0.52
CA TRP A 354 17.18 -19.33 0.74
C TRP A 354 16.61 -20.74 0.66
N ASN A 355 16.65 -21.46 1.78
CA ASN A 355 16.32 -22.89 1.82
C ASN A 355 14.89 -23.18 2.28
N GLY A 356 14.21 -22.24 2.97
CA GLY A 356 12.81 -22.41 3.36
C GLY A 356 11.85 -22.25 2.17
N LYS A 357 11.79 -21.05 1.60
CA LYS A 357 11.16 -20.70 0.33
C LYS A 357 12.08 -19.74 -0.42
N PRO A 358 12.73 -20.18 -1.52
CA PRO A 358 13.45 -19.28 -2.41
C PRO A 358 12.52 -18.20 -2.98
N GLY A 359 13.03 -16.98 -3.11
CA GLY A 359 12.25 -15.89 -3.70
C GLY A 359 13.03 -14.59 -3.75
N ARG A 360 12.35 -13.47 -3.52
CA ARG A 360 12.95 -12.13 -3.51
C ARG A 360 12.35 -11.28 -2.38
N ALA A 361 12.90 -10.08 -2.20
CA ALA A 361 12.29 -9.02 -1.42
C ALA A 361 12.25 -7.72 -2.24
N THR A 362 11.16 -6.96 -2.14
CA THR A 362 11.06 -5.62 -2.77
C THR A 362 10.47 -4.60 -1.81
N MET A 363 11.29 -3.64 -1.36
CA MET A 363 10.80 -2.43 -0.73
C MET A 363 10.15 -1.56 -1.81
N SER A 364 8.88 -1.19 -1.60
CA SER A 364 8.07 -0.56 -2.64
C SER A 364 7.28 0.65 -2.16
N ILE A 365 6.94 1.53 -3.11
CA ILE A 365 6.04 2.67 -2.90
C ILE A 365 5.13 2.87 -4.11
N PHE A 366 3.86 3.17 -3.86
CA PHE A 366 2.90 3.59 -4.89
C PHE A 366 1.78 4.47 -4.28
N SER A 367 0.95 5.06 -5.14
CA SER A 367 -0.19 5.90 -4.74
C SER A 367 -1.50 5.40 -5.37
N ARG A 368 -2.58 5.50 -4.60
CA ARG A 368 -3.99 5.34 -5.02
C ARG A 368 -4.85 6.30 -4.21
N ASN A 369 -4.72 7.58 -4.52
CA ASN A 369 -5.10 8.75 -3.69
C ASN A 369 -4.24 8.87 -2.42
N GLY A 370 -4.22 7.83 -1.59
CA GLY A 370 -3.27 7.68 -0.48
C GLY A 370 -1.95 7.07 -0.93
N THR A 371 -0.89 7.19 -0.12
CA THR A 371 0.42 6.61 -0.42
C THR A 371 0.70 5.38 0.44
N VAL A 372 1.13 4.28 -0.19
CA VAL A 372 1.51 3.04 0.49
C VAL A 372 3.01 2.83 0.34
N PHE A 373 3.73 2.84 1.45
CA PHE A 373 5.14 2.45 1.54
C PHE A 373 5.26 1.12 2.28
N ASN A 374 6.00 0.17 1.71
CA ASN A 374 6.18 -1.17 2.28
C ASN A 374 7.64 -1.61 2.24
N VAL A 375 8.21 -1.94 3.42
CA VAL A 375 9.57 -2.48 3.55
C VAL A 375 9.67 -3.96 3.21
N ALA A 376 8.54 -4.66 3.16
CA ALA A 376 8.41 -6.02 2.64
C ALA A 376 9.27 -7.07 3.35
N THR A 377 9.46 -6.95 4.66
CA THR A 377 10.14 -7.95 5.49
C THR A 377 9.75 -7.85 6.95
N THR A 378 9.64 -8.99 7.62
CA THR A 378 9.35 -9.07 9.06
C THR A 378 10.51 -8.58 9.93
N ASP A 379 11.72 -8.53 9.37
CA ASP A 379 12.96 -8.28 10.13
C ASP A 379 13.37 -6.80 10.16
N TRP A 380 12.67 -5.90 9.45
CA TRP A 380 13.04 -4.47 9.34
C TRP A 380 13.26 -3.80 10.70
N ILE A 381 12.34 -4.08 11.64
CA ILE A 381 12.35 -3.44 12.96
C ILE A 381 13.48 -3.99 13.85
N SER A 382 13.97 -5.21 13.60
CA SER A 382 15.02 -5.84 14.42
C SER A 382 16.34 -5.05 14.43
N VAL A 383 16.59 -4.28 13.36
CA VAL A 383 17.77 -3.41 13.21
C VAL A 383 17.41 -1.92 13.25
N LEU A 384 16.17 -1.59 13.59
CA LEU A 384 15.74 -0.20 13.73
C LEU A 384 16.46 0.43 14.94
N GLY A 385 17.41 1.31 14.65
CA GLY A 385 18.27 1.96 15.64
C GLY A 385 19.72 1.49 15.65
N SER A 386 20.04 0.33 15.08
CA SER A 386 21.41 -0.16 14.91
C SER A 386 21.94 -0.01 13.48
N ASP A 387 21.07 -0.11 12.48
CA ASP A 387 21.39 0.18 11.08
C ASP A 387 21.01 1.63 10.72
N SER A 388 21.99 2.44 10.35
CA SER A 388 21.79 3.86 10.04
C SER A 388 21.02 4.11 8.74
N VAL A 389 21.10 3.20 7.76
CA VAL A 389 20.35 3.29 6.50
C VAL A 389 18.87 3.01 6.78
N VAL A 390 18.57 1.93 7.51
CA VAL A 390 17.22 1.57 7.96
C VAL A 390 16.59 2.69 8.78
N ALA A 391 17.33 3.24 9.75
CA ALA A 391 16.84 4.33 10.59
C ALA A 391 16.57 5.60 9.77
N THR A 392 17.45 5.94 8.81
CA THR A 392 17.28 7.13 7.94
C THR A 392 16.07 6.99 7.02
N ILE A 393 15.92 5.84 6.36
CA ILE A 393 14.75 5.53 5.53
C ILE A 393 13.47 5.65 6.35
N THR A 394 13.45 5.04 7.54
CA THR A 394 12.28 5.08 8.43
C THR A 394 11.94 6.53 8.81
N ARG A 395 12.92 7.35 9.22
CA ARG A 395 12.69 8.78 9.52
C ARG A 395 12.12 9.55 8.32
N ASN A 396 12.67 9.36 7.13
CA ASN A 396 12.21 10.05 5.92
C ASN A 396 10.77 9.68 5.58
N VAL A 397 10.43 8.40 5.68
CA VAL A 397 9.05 7.92 5.44
C VAL A 397 8.09 8.52 6.44
N PHE A 398 8.40 8.48 7.74
CA PHE A 398 7.56 9.10 8.76
C PHE A 398 7.44 10.62 8.62
N SER A 399 8.51 11.32 8.22
CA SER A 399 8.47 12.78 8.07
C SER A 399 7.49 13.21 6.98
N ARG A 400 7.32 12.40 5.93
CA ARG A 400 6.41 12.66 4.81
C ARG A 400 5.02 12.04 4.98
N LEU A 401 4.92 10.79 5.43
CA LEU A 401 3.68 10.01 5.37
C LEU A 401 2.84 10.05 6.66
N LYS A 402 3.34 10.60 7.77
CA LYS A 402 2.57 10.74 9.02
C LYS A 402 1.33 11.66 8.89
N GLN A 403 1.23 12.38 7.79
CA GLN A 403 0.12 13.26 7.43
C GLN A 403 -0.26 13.02 5.97
N ARG A 404 -1.50 13.33 5.58
CA ARG A 404 -1.93 13.23 4.18
C ARG A 404 -1.06 14.15 3.32
N ILE A 405 -0.66 13.65 2.16
CA ILE A 405 0.13 14.44 1.22
C ILE A 405 -0.84 15.36 0.47
N ALA A 406 -0.51 16.65 0.41
CA ALA A 406 -1.25 17.59 -0.43
C ALA A 406 -1.27 17.08 -1.87
N TRP A 407 -2.44 17.12 -2.49
CA TRP A 407 -2.59 16.73 -3.88
C TRP A 407 -1.87 17.73 -4.80
N ASP A 408 -0.65 17.40 -5.21
CA ASP A 408 0.23 18.26 -6.03
C ASP A 408 1.21 17.39 -6.85
N TRP A 409 1.95 18.02 -7.76
CA TRP A 409 2.91 17.38 -8.65
C TRP A 409 4.15 16.87 -7.92
N GLU A 410 4.56 15.63 -8.21
CA GLU A 410 5.82 15.03 -7.77
C GLU A 410 6.79 14.89 -8.95
N ASN A 411 8.00 15.43 -8.80
CA ASN A 411 9.06 15.30 -9.79
C ASN A 411 9.59 13.86 -9.80
N ILE A 412 9.69 13.27 -10.99
CA ILE A 412 10.20 11.90 -11.19
C ILE A 412 11.29 11.84 -12.26
N GLY A 413 12.03 12.94 -12.43
CA GLY A 413 13.17 13.05 -13.33
C GLY A 413 12.93 13.95 -14.53
N TYR A 414 13.54 13.59 -15.65
CA TYR A 414 13.62 14.41 -16.86
C TYR A 414 12.79 13.85 -18.02
N ALA A 415 12.44 14.71 -18.98
CA ALA A 415 11.56 14.39 -20.12
C ALA A 415 12.25 14.49 -21.51
N ASN A 416 13.59 14.49 -21.57
CA ASN A 416 14.41 14.56 -22.79
C ASN A 416 13.88 15.49 -23.91
N ASP A 417 13.59 16.76 -23.60
CA ASP A 417 13.06 17.77 -24.55
C ASP A 417 11.77 17.32 -25.25
N CYS A 418 10.90 16.63 -24.52
CA CYS A 418 9.60 16.17 -24.99
C CYS A 418 8.74 17.32 -25.52
N GLN A 419 8.17 17.12 -26.71
CA GLN A 419 7.18 17.99 -27.36
C GLN A 419 5.77 17.43 -27.29
N ALA A 420 5.62 16.11 -27.26
CA ALA A 420 4.35 15.43 -27.06
C ALA A 420 4.57 14.16 -26.25
N LEU A 421 3.61 13.86 -25.38
CA LEU A 421 3.62 12.69 -24.50
C LEU A 421 2.31 11.93 -24.71
N THR A 422 2.36 10.60 -24.65
CA THR A 422 1.18 9.74 -24.56
C THR A 422 1.53 8.48 -23.76
N ALA A 423 0.54 7.65 -23.47
CA ALA A 423 0.75 6.37 -22.81
C ALA A 423 0.01 5.23 -23.52
N LEU A 424 0.63 4.06 -23.57
CA LEU A 424 0.04 2.85 -24.11
C LEU A 424 0.67 1.63 -23.43
N GLU A 425 -0.13 0.60 -23.14
CA GLU A 425 0.35 -0.66 -22.56
C GLU A 425 1.26 -0.48 -21.32
N GLY A 426 0.91 0.48 -20.45
CA GLY A 426 1.68 0.73 -19.23
C GLY A 426 3.03 1.42 -19.45
N LYS A 427 3.28 2.00 -20.62
CA LYS A 427 4.48 2.78 -20.95
C LYS A 427 4.12 4.22 -21.28
N LEU A 428 5.07 5.11 -21.05
CA LEU A 428 5.08 6.48 -21.54
C LEU A 428 5.85 6.52 -22.86
N PHE A 429 5.32 7.24 -23.84
CA PHE A 429 5.96 7.52 -25.12
C PHE A 429 6.09 9.03 -25.30
N ALA A 430 7.29 9.49 -25.65
CA ALA A 430 7.61 10.88 -25.87
C ALA A 430 8.15 11.10 -27.29
N ALA A 431 7.58 12.05 -28.01
CA ALA A 431 8.23 12.66 -29.17
C ALA A 431 9.09 13.83 -28.69
N THR A 432 10.35 13.88 -29.12
CA THR A 432 11.31 14.92 -28.69
C THR A 432 11.54 15.97 -29.77
N ALA A 433 12.05 17.14 -29.35
CA ALA A 433 12.42 18.23 -30.27
C ALA A 433 13.49 17.84 -31.31
N GLN A 434 14.30 16.81 -31.03
CA GLN A 434 15.30 16.26 -31.94
C GLN A 434 14.73 15.17 -32.85
N ASN A 435 13.41 15.14 -33.04
CA ASN A 435 12.71 14.20 -33.90
C ASN A 435 12.91 12.73 -33.47
N ARG A 436 13.00 12.44 -32.18
CA ARG A 436 13.10 11.06 -31.66
C ARG A 436 11.82 10.64 -30.98
N LEU A 437 11.39 9.40 -31.23
CA LEU A 437 10.37 8.72 -30.45
C LEU A 437 11.09 7.88 -29.38
N ALA A 438 10.84 8.21 -28.12
CA ALA A 438 11.41 7.51 -26.98
C ALA A 438 10.31 6.95 -26.08
N GLN A 439 10.64 5.92 -25.30
CA GLN A 439 9.73 5.33 -24.32
C GLN A 439 10.40 5.14 -22.96
N ARG A 440 9.58 5.13 -21.90
CA ARG A 440 9.97 4.66 -20.56
C ARG A 440 8.77 4.07 -19.83
N TYR A 441 9.02 3.39 -18.74
CA TYR A 441 7.95 2.94 -17.84
C TYR A 441 7.59 4.00 -16.79
N PRO A 442 6.39 3.94 -16.18
CA PRO A 442 5.87 4.95 -15.25
C PRO A 442 6.46 4.81 -13.84
N VAL A 443 7.74 4.48 -13.74
CA VAL A 443 8.44 4.37 -12.45
C VAL A 443 8.55 5.75 -11.83
N GLY A 444 8.24 5.85 -10.53
CA GLY A 444 8.25 7.09 -9.74
C GLY A 444 9.64 7.56 -9.34
N ALA A 445 10.62 7.38 -10.21
CA ALA A 445 12.01 7.78 -10.02
C ALA A 445 12.59 8.26 -11.36
N ASP A 446 13.71 8.98 -11.29
CA ASP A 446 14.45 9.40 -12.47
C ASP A 446 15.10 8.18 -13.14
N ILE A 447 14.67 7.89 -14.36
CA ILE A 447 15.11 6.76 -15.17
C ILE A 447 15.34 7.20 -16.61
N ALA A 448 16.22 6.46 -17.30
CA ALA A 448 16.51 6.72 -18.70
C ALA A 448 15.31 6.45 -19.62
N TRP A 449 15.21 7.24 -20.68
CA TRP A 449 14.32 6.99 -21.81
C TRP A 449 15.05 6.16 -22.87
N ARG A 450 14.38 5.16 -23.43
CA ARG A 450 14.88 4.35 -24.55
C ARG A 450 14.40 4.94 -25.88
N ASP A 451 15.32 5.28 -26.77
CA ASP A 451 14.99 5.64 -28.13
C ASP A 451 14.51 4.42 -28.92
N ILE A 452 13.40 4.54 -29.66
CA ILE A 452 12.78 3.43 -30.38
C ILE A 452 12.52 3.70 -31.87
N SER A 453 12.35 4.95 -32.27
CA SER A 453 12.19 5.36 -33.69
C SER A 453 12.38 6.86 -33.85
N GLU A 454 12.19 7.38 -35.07
CA GLU A 454 12.03 8.80 -35.34
C GLU A 454 10.60 9.27 -34.99
N ALA A 455 10.45 10.50 -34.51
CA ALA A 455 9.16 11.03 -34.09
C ALA A 455 8.32 11.60 -35.25
N ASN A 456 8.88 11.80 -36.44
CA ASN A 456 8.20 12.44 -37.58
C ASN A 456 7.74 13.89 -37.33
N TYR A 457 8.52 14.73 -36.64
CA TYR A 457 8.20 16.15 -36.33
C TYR A 457 6.83 16.34 -35.66
N VAL A 458 6.54 15.44 -34.73
CA VAL A 458 5.26 15.38 -34.02
C VAL A 458 5.05 16.53 -33.05
N THR A 459 3.83 17.04 -33.04
CA THR A 459 3.37 18.15 -32.20
C THR A 459 2.34 17.74 -31.16
N ALA A 460 1.57 16.68 -31.42
CA ALA A 460 0.61 16.10 -30.49
C ALA A 460 0.54 14.58 -30.68
N MET A 461 0.35 13.84 -29.59
CA MET A 461 0.26 12.38 -29.59
C MET A 461 -0.94 11.89 -28.80
N ALA A 462 -1.47 10.76 -29.21
CA ALA A 462 -2.43 9.98 -28.45
C ALA A 462 -2.18 8.50 -28.70
N ALA A 463 -2.81 7.62 -27.92
CA ALA A 463 -2.69 6.19 -28.15
C ALA A 463 -3.96 5.46 -27.75
N LEU A 464 -4.31 4.42 -28.51
CA LEU A 464 -5.44 3.56 -28.21
C LEU A 464 -5.22 2.17 -28.80
N GLY A 465 -5.56 1.13 -28.03
CA GLY A 465 -5.33 -0.26 -28.42
C GLY A 465 -3.84 -0.55 -28.50
N ASP A 466 -3.35 -0.84 -29.69
CA ASP A 466 -1.95 -1.12 -30.02
C ASP A 466 -1.28 0.01 -30.85
N THR A 467 -1.98 1.14 -31.00
CA THR A 467 -1.65 2.17 -31.98
C THR A 467 -1.33 3.49 -31.29
N LEU A 468 -0.17 4.07 -31.64
CA LEU A 468 0.12 5.47 -31.39
C LEU A 468 -0.40 6.29 -32.57
N TYR A 469 -1.07 7.40 -32.27
CA TYR A 469 -1.51 8.40 -33.24
C TYR A 469 -0.73 9.68 -33.00
N CYS A 470 -0.42 10.41 -34.06
CA CYS A 470 0.24 11.70 -33.92
C CYS A 470 -0.15 12.69 -35.00
N VAL A 471 -0.02 13.97 -34.70
CA VAL A 471 -0.16 15.05 -35.68
C VAL A 471 1.14 15.84 -35.80
N THR A 472 1.51 16.18 -37.03
CA THR A 472 2.71 16.94 -37.39
C THR A 472 2.39 18.42 -37.61
N THR A 473 3.43 19.26 -37.71
CA THR A 473 3.30 20.72 -37.84
C THR A 473 2.50 21.18 -39.06
N ASP A 474 2.42 20.37 -40.11
CA ASP A 474 1.61 20.57 -41.32
C ASP A 474 0.19 19.96 -41.21
N ASN A 475 -0.23 19.61 -39.99
CA ASN A 475 -1.52 19.03 -39.64
C ASN A 475 -1.80 17.64 -40.26
N GLN A 476 -0.78 16.92 -40.73
CA GLN A 476 -0.93 15.53 -41.17
C GLN A 476 -1.09 14.61 -39.94
N LEU A 477 -2.04 13.69 -40.02
CA LEU A 477 -2.30 12.67 -39.01
C LEU A 477 -1.63 11.36 -39.45
N TRP A 478 -0.92 10.74 -38.51
CA TRP A 478 -0.19 9.50 -38.73
C TRP A 478 -0.50 8.49 -37.64
N TRP A 479 -0.18 7.22 -37.91
CA TRP A 479 -0.19 6.17 -36.91
C TRP A 479 1.10 5.35 -36.92
N TYR A 480 1.39 4.72 -35.77
CA TYR A 480 2.54 3.85 -35.53
C TYR A 480 2.11 2.63 -34.68
N PRO A 481 2.47 1.38 -35.05
CA PRO A 481 2.20 0.20 -34.24
C PRO A 481 3.16 0.12 -33.05
N ALA A 482 2.66 0.32 -31.82
CA ALA A 482 3.53 0.41 -30.64
C ALA A 482 4.28 -0.88 -30.29
N SER A 483 3.78 -2.04 -30.75
CA SER A 483 4.38 -3.35 -30.54
C SER A 483 5.63 -3.60 -31.39
N GLU A 484 5.90 -2.77 -32.39
CA GLU A 484 6.95 -3.00 -33.38
C GLU A 484 8.01 -1.89 -33.30
N VAL A 485 9.25 -2.24 -32.92
CA VAL A 485 10.38 -1.29 -32.86
C VAL A 485 10.92 -1.05 -34.27
N GLY A 486 11.23 0.21 -34.60
CA GLY A 486 11.85 0.56 -35.89
C GLY A 486 10.87 0.59 -37.08
N HIS A 487 9.57 0.68 -36.83
CA HIS A 487 8.57 0.87 -37.88
C HIS A 487 8.49 2.33 -38.33
N PHE A 488 7.85 2.57 -39.48
CA PHE A 488 7.64 3.90 -40.01
C PHE A 488 6.22 4.39 -39.73
N TRP A 489 6.09 5.67 -39.45
CA TRP A 489 4.79 6.34 -39.37
C TRP A 489 4.05 6.24 -40.70
N THR A 490 2.76 5.90 -40.65
CA THR A 490 1.90 5.82 -41.83
C THR A 490 0.86 6.93 -41.81
N SER A 491 0.85 7.77 -42.84
CA SER A 491 -0.12 8.87 -42.96
C SER A 491 -1.51 8.31 -43.20
N ILE A 492 -2.50 8.90 -42.53
CA ILE A 492 -3.91 8.58 -42.67
C ILE A 492 -4.73 9.84 -43.02
N GLY A 493 -4.11 10.94 -43.40
CA GLY A 493 -4.79 12.17 -43.77
C GLY A 493 -4.45 13.31 -42.82
N THR A 494 -5.45 14.07 -42.37
CA THR A 494 -5.21 15.31 -41.61
C THR A 494 -5.99 15.36 -40.30
N GLY A 495 -5.50 16.18 -39.37
CA GLY A 495 -6.28 16.62 -38.22
C GLY A 495 -7.43 17.56 -38.62
N PRO A 496 -8.16 18.14 -37.66
CA PRO A 496 -9.21 19.12 -37.93
C PRO A 496 -8.72 20.29 -38.80
N THR A 497 -9.64 20.92 -39.53
CA THR A 497 -9.32 22.01 -40.48
C THR A 497 -8.72 23.25 -39.81
N GLY A 498 -8.96 23.47 -38.52
CA GLY A 498 -8.36 24.53 -37.72
C GLY A 498 -6.92 24.25 -37.25
N GLY A 499 -6.28 23.17 -37.71
CA GLY A 499 -5.01 22.66 -37.17
C GLY A 499 -5.22 21.86 -35.88
N THR A 500 -4.22 21.12 -35.43
CA THR A 500 -4.30 20.32 -34.18
C THR A 500 -3.25 20.79 -33.20
N LYS A 501 -3.67 21.24 -32.01
CA LYS A 501 -2.76 21.61 -30.91
C LYS A 501 -2.57 20.49 -29.91
N ALA A 502 -3.64 19.72 -29.65
CA ALA A 502 -3.61 18.65 -28.68
C ALA A 502 -4.43 17.46 -29.19
N LEU A 503 -4.03 16.26 -28.81
CA LEU A 503 -4.66 15.00 -29.20
C LEU A 503 -4.80 14.11 -27.97
N ALA A 504 -5.91 13.39 -27.85
CA ALA A 504 -6.12 12.33 -26.87
C ALA A 504 -6.96 11.23 -27.51
N ALA A 505 -6.99 10.05 -26.89
CA ALA A 505 -7.80 8.94 -27.37
C ALA A 505 -8.40 8.15 -26.21
N THR A 506 -9.68 7.80 -26.33
CA THR A 506 -10.40 6.92 -25.41
C THR A 506 -11.71 6.46 -26.05
N GLY A 507 -12.29 5.36 -25.56
CA GLY A 507 -13.63 4.92 -25.97
C GLY A 507 -13.80 4.65 -27.48
N GLY A 508 -12.72 4.29 -28.18
CA GLY A 508 -12.74 4.09 -29.64
C GLY A 508 -12.65 5.38 -30.47
N MET A 509 -12.42 6.53 -29.83
CA MET A 509 -12.40 7.85 -30.45
C MET A 509 -11.06 8.55 -30.26
N LEU A 510 -10.66 9.32 -31.27
CA LEU A 510 -9.69 10.41 -31.17
C LEU A 510 -10.43 11.70 -30.80
N TYR A 511 -9.81 12.48 -29.93
CA TYR A 511 -10.25 13.82 -29.55
C TYR A 511 -9.11 14.79 -29.85
N ALA A 512 -9.42 15.88 -30.55
CA ALA A 512 -8.45 16.89 -30.95
C ALA A 512 -8.95 18.29 -30.58
N VAL A 513 -8.04 19.15 -30.11
CA VAL A 513 -8.32 20.58 -29.96
C VAL A 513 -7.60 21.36 -31.05
N ASP A 514 -8.33 22.23 -31.75
CA ASP A 514 -7.78 23.05 -32.82
C ASP A 514 -7.12 24.36 -32.34
N SER A 515 -6.60 25.16 -33.28
CA SER A 515 -5.93 26.43 -32.95
C SER A 515 -6.82 27.48 -32.31
N LEU A 516 -8.15 27.40 -32.50
CA LEU A 516 -9.13 28.28 -31.90
C LEU A 516 -9.67 27.73 -30.57
N GLY A 517 -9.28 26.50 -30.20
CA GLY A 517 -9.71 25.84 -28.99
C GLY A 517 -10.98 25.00 -29.13
N ALA A 518 -11.48 24.77 -30.36
CA ALA A 518 -12.64 23.93 -30.56
C ALA A 518 -12.27 22.45 -30.40
N LEU A 519 -13.13 21.70 -29.71
CA LEU A 519 -12.97 20.26 -29.51
C LEU A 519 -13.61 19.49 -30.67
N TRP A 520 -12.86 18.54 -31.23
CA TRP A 520 -13.26 17.68 -32.33
C TRP A 520 -13.13 16.23 -31.92
N ARG A 521 -13.92 15.36 -32.56
CA ARG A 521 -13.81 13.91 -32.40
C ARG A 521 -13.87 13.17 -33.73
N ALA A 522 -13.19 12.04 -33.81
CA ALA A 522 -13.26 11.10 -34.92
C ALA A 522 -13.08 9.66 -34.41
N PRO A 523 -13.60 8.63 -35.10
CA PRO A 523 -13.24 7.25 -34.78
C PRO A 523 -11.72 7.05 -34.82
N ALA A 524 -11.16 6.37 -33.83
CA ALA A 524 -9.74 6.04 -33.77
C ALA A 524 -9.44 4.80 -34.64
N THR A 525 -9.25 5.02 -35.94
CA THR A 525 -8.93 3.98 -36.91
C THR A 525 -7.59 4.25 -37.60
N ARG A 526 -6.96 3.20 -38.16
CA ARG A 526 -5.76 3.32 -39.03
C ARG A 526 -6.09 3.75 -40.46
N THR A 527 -7.18 4.50 -40.64
CA THR A 527 -7.68 5.00 -41.92
C THR A 527 -8.06 6.46 -41.79
N SER A 528 -8.45 7.09 -42.90
CA SER A 528 -8.69 8.53 -42.87
C SER A 528 -9.85 8.94 -41.96
N PRO A 529 -9.60 9.86 -41.00
CA PRO A 529 -10.60 10.24 -40.01
C PRO A 529 -11.66 11.16 -40.63
N SER A 530 -12.89 11.04 -40.13
CA SER A 530 -13.95 12.02 -40.37
C SER A 530 -14.18 12.81 -39.07
N TRP A 531 -13.62 14.02 -39.01
CA TRP A 531 -13.69 14.88 -37.82
C TRP A 531 -15.05 15.56 -37.69
N THR A 532 -15.64 15.46 -36.50
CA THR A 532 -16.88 16.15 -36.13
C THR A 532 -16.61 17.11 -34.97
N ALA A 533 -16.95 18.38 -35.13
CA ALA A 533 -16.84 19.37 -34.07
C ALA A 533 -17.87 19.11 -32.96
N MET A 534 -17.44 19.21 -31.70
CA MET A 534 -18.32 19.21 -30.54
C MET A 534 -18.82 20.63 -30.28
N THR A 535 -19.80 21.08 -31.07
CA THR A 535 -20.25 22.48 -31.14
C THR A 535 -20.84 23.05 -29.85
N THR A 536 -21.26 22.19 -28.92
CA THR A 536 -21.74 22.57 -27.60
C THR A 536 -20.62 22.70 -26.56
N PHE A 537 -19.39 22.31 -26.92
CA PHE A 537 -18.24 22.37 -26.04
C PHE A 537 -17.56 23.74 -26.14
N THR A 538 -17.40 24.41 -25.00
CA THR A 538 -16.82 25.75 -24.92
C THR A 538 -15.35 25.73 -25.35
N GLN A 539 -14.99 26.61 -26.28
CA GLN A 539 -13.64 26.68 -26.84
C GLN A 539 -12.64 27.22 -25.82
N ASP A 540 -11.42 26.68 -25.83
CA ASP A 540 -10.29 27.23 -25.07
C ASP A 540 -9.01 27.15 -25.89
N ALA A 541 -8.63 28.26 -26.52
CA ALA A 541 -7.48 28.36 -27.41
C ALA A 541 -6.13 28.17 -26.68
N THR A 542 -6.11 28.22 -25.34
CA THR A 542 -4.89 28.04 -24.57
C THR A 542 -4.50 26.57 -24.40
N VAL A 543 -5.41 25.62 -24.65
CA VAL A 543 -5.10 24.18 -24.57
C VAL A 543 -3.92 23.83 -25.47
N ASN A 544 -2.92 23.14 -24.92
CA ASN A 544 -1.69 22.76 -25.62
C ASN A 544 -1.34 21.27 -25.56
N ALA A 545 -1.87 20.52 -24.58
CA ALA A 545 -1.73 19.07 -24.55
C ALA A 545 -2.96 18.44 -23.88
N MET A 546 -3.28 17.20 -24.27
CA MET A 546 -4.40 16.44 -23.72
C MET A 546 -4.00 15.00 -23.42
N ALA A 547 -4.71 14.39 -22.48
CA ALA A 547 -4.72 12.96 -22.22
C ALA A 547 -6.13 12.53 -21.82
N ALA A 548 -6.38 11.22 -21.76
CA ALA A 548 -7.65 10.67 -21.31
C ALA A 548 -7.46 9.65 -20.21
N TYR A 549 -8.44 9.56 -19.30
CA TYR A 549 -8.51 8.52 -18.28
C TYR A 549 -9.96 8.08 -18.07
N GLY A 550 -10.30 6.86 -18.50
CA GLY A 550 -11.70 6.48 -18.65
C GLY A 550 -12.36 7.33 -19.73
N ASP A 551 -13.53 7.89 -19.46
CA ASP A 551 -14.25 8.78 -20.38
C ASP A 551 -14.17 10.26 -19.93
N ILE A 552 -13.00 10.66 -19.42
CA ILE A 552 -12.68 12.05 -19.03
C ILE A 552 -11.46 12.49 -19.82
N LEU A 553 -11.53 13.68 -20.43
CA LEU A 553 -10.34 14.34 -20.98
C LEU A 553 -9.71 15.24 -19.93
N PHE A 554 -8.39 15.19 -19.86
CA PHE A 554 -7.55 16.13 -19.13
C PHE A 554 -6.80 16.97 -20.13
N ALA A 555 -6.71 18.28 -19.89
CA ALA A 555 -6.00 19.20 -20.74
C ALA A 555 -5.06 20.08 -19.92
N SER A 556 -3.89 20.37 -20.46
CA SER A 556 -3.04 21.45 -19.97
C SER A 556 -3.13 22.63 -20.92
N THR A 557 -2.67 23.79 -20.46
CA THR A 557 -2.84 25.06 -21.17
C THR A 557 -1.57 25.90 -21.11
N THR A 558 -1.40 26.78 -22.10
CA THR A 558 -0.28 27.73 -22.17
C THR A 558 -0.28 28.76 -21.04
N ASP A 559 -1.40 28.95 -20.34
CA ASP A 559 -1.52 29.81 -19.15
C ASP A 559 -1.45 29.00 -17.84
N ASN A 560 -0.87 27.80 -17.89
CA ASN A 560 -0.47 26.96 -16.75
C ASN A 560 -1.61 26.38 -15.92
N ARG A 561 -2.76 26.12 -16.54
CA ARG A 561 -3.91 25.42 -15.94
C ARG A 561 -3.93 23.94 -16.32
N LEU A 562 -4.22 23.09 -15.34
CA LEU A 562 -4.75 21.74 -15.54
C LEU A 562 -6.27 21.79 -15.54
N LEU A 563 -6.85 21.27 -16.61
CA LEU A 563 -8.28 21.22 -16.85
C LEU A 563 -8.75 19.76 -16.94
N ARG A 564 -10.03 19.53 -16.65
CA ARG A 564 -10.74 18.32 -17.07
C ARG A 564 -12.11 18.65 -17.67
N THR A 565 -12.72 17.70 -18.36
CA THR A 565 -14.12 17.82 -18.78
C THR A 565 -15.06 17.94 -17.58
N ASN A 566 -16.14 18.72 -17.73
CA ASN A 566 -17.11 19.01 -16.67
C ASN A 566 -18.13 17.90 -16.39
N SER A 567 -18.06 16.77 -17.11
CA SER A 567 -18.72 15.51 -16.78
C SER A 567 -17.71 14.35 -16.80
N ASP A 568 -18.10 13.23 -16.20
CA ASP A 568 -17.38 11.94 -16.24
C ASP A 568 -17.57 11.20 -17.58
N TYR A 569 -18.42 11.74 -18.46
CA TYR A 569 -18.60 11.32 -19.84
C TYR A 569 -18.31 12.47 -20.82
N ILE A 570 -17.41 12.25 -21.78
CA ILE A 570 -17.04 13.29 -22.76
C ILE A 570 -18.26 13.71 -23.58
N SER A 571 -19.13 12.76 -23.93
CA SER A 571 -20.35 12.99 -24.72
C SER A 571 -21.37 13.92 -24.05
N GLU A 572 -21.33 14.01 -22.71
CA GLU A 572 -22.21 14.84 -21.89
C GLU A 572 -21.54 16.17 -21.47
N SER A 573 -20.25 16.30 -21.75
CA SER A 573 -19.45 17.45 -21.35
C SER A 573 -19.65 18.63 -22.31
N THR A 574 -19.64 19.84 -21.76
CA THR A 574 -19.87 21.11 -22.47
C THR A 574 -18.81 22.17 -22.20
N ALA A 575 -17.91 21.92 -21.26
CA ALA A 575 -16.83 22.84 -20.91
C ALA A 575 -15.67 22.14 -20.22
N TRP A 576 -14.54 22.86 -20.16
CA TRP A 576 -13.44 22.58 -19.27
C TRP A 576 -13.71 23.13 -17.87
N ILE A 577 -13.25 22.42 -16.84
CA ILE A 577 -13.15 22.92 -15.46
C ILE A 577 -11.68 22.95 -15.03
N TYR A 578 -11.28 24.05 -14.39
CA TYR A 578 -9.97 24.15 -13.74
C TYR A 578 -9.92 23.24 -12.52
N ILE A 579 -8.89 22.40 -12.44
CA ILE A 579 -8.70 21.50 -11.29
C ILE A 579 -7.37 21.69 -10.59
N HIS A 580 -6.33 22.16 -11.28
CA HIS A 580 -5.01 22.35 -10.67
C HIS A 580 -4.12 23.25 -11.54
N HIS A 581 -2.94 23.64 -11.04
CA HIS A 581 -1.90 24.21 -11.90
C HIS A 581 -1.21 23.11 -12.74
N CYS A 582 -0.70 23.46 -13.92
CA CYS A 582 0.12 22.60 -14.79
C CYS A 582 1.15 23.47 -15.51
N ASN A 583 2.25 23.78 -14.82
CA ASN A 583 3.19 24.77 -15.29
C ASN A 583 4.06 24.25 -16.44
N TYR A 584 4.25 25.06 -17.47
CA TYR A 584 5.19 24.81 -18.58
C TYR A 584 4.93 23.48 -19.31
N SER A 585 3.68 23.04 -19.41
CA SER A 585 3.35 21.75 -20.01
C SER A 585 3.76 21.68 -21.49
N ALA A 586 4.27 20.52 -21.89
CA ALA A 586 4.54 20.16 -23.28
C ALA A 586 3.73 18.94 -23.72
N GLY A 587 3.55 17.96 -22.83
CA GLY A 587 2.76 16.76 -23.11
C GLY A 587 2.13 16.18 -21.86
N LEU A 588 0.97 15.51 -22.04
CA LEU A 588 0.26 14.80 -20.98
C LEU A 588 0.11 13.32 -21.33
N ALA A 589 0.18 12.46 -20.33
CA ALA A 589 -0.13 11.04 -20.49
C ALA A 589 -0.68 10.47 -19.20
N VAL A 590 -1.55 9.47 -19.28
CA VAL A 590 -2.06 8.77 -18.09
C VAL A 590 -1.71 7.30 -18.16
N VAL A 591 -1.11 6.78 -17.09
CA VAL A 591 -0.97 5.34 -16.86
C VAL A 591 -1.70 4.99 -15.58
N GLU A 592 -2.62 4.02 -15.66
CA GLU A 592 -3.55 3.71 -14.57
C GLU A 592 -4.30 4.98 -14.12
N SER A 593 -4.18 5.40 -12.86
CA SER A 593 -4.74 6.66 -12.35
C SER A 593 -3.72 7.79 -12.25
N ILE A 594 -2.49 7.63 -12.74
CA ILE A 594 -1.44 8.64 -12.58
C ILE A 594 -1.29 9.44 -13.86
N LEU A 595 -1.49 10.77 -13.77
CA LEU A 595 -1.23 11.72 -14.83
C LEU A 595 0.22 12.16 -14.79
N PHE A 596 0.88 12.09 -15.93
CA PHE A 596 2.24 12.54 -16.16
C PHE A 596 2.22 13.81 -17.01
N VAL A 597 3.08 14.76 -16.66
CA VAL A 597 3.34 15.94 -17.49
C VAL A 597 4.83 16.03 -17.79
N ALA A 598 5.14 16.08 -19.08
CA ALA A 598 6.43 16.54 -19.56
C ALA A 598 6.38 18.07 -19.71
N THR A 599 7.44 18.74 -19.29
CA THR A 599 7.49 20.21 -19.29
C THR A 599 8.53 20.75 -20.25
N THR A 600 8.36 21.98 -20.72
CA THR A 600 9.35 22.69 -21.55
C THR A 600 10.65 22.99 -20.81
N GLN A 601 10.69 22.78 -19.49
CA GLN A 601 11.89 22.83 -18.65
C GLN A 601 12.62 21.48 -18.57
N ASN A 602 12.22 20.52 -19.42
CA ASN A 602 12.77 19.18 -19.49
C ASN A 602 12.56 18.33 -18.22
N LEU A 603 11.54 18.65 -17.42
CA LEU A 603 11.16 17.86 -16.23
C LEU A 603 9.94 16.98 -16.50
N LEU A 604 9.92 15.81 -15.89
CA LEU A 604 8.76 14.91 -15.83
C LEU A 604 8.18 14.91 -14.42
N TRP A 605 6.89 15.20 -14.34
CA TRP A 605 6.14 15.20 -13.10
C TRP A 605 4.97 14.22 -13.17
N LYS A 606 4.51 13.75 -12.01
CA LYS A 606 3.29 12.96 -11.88
C LYS A 606 2.34 13.55 -10.85
N ILE A 607 1.05 13.30 -11.02
CA ILE A 607 0.00 13.60 -10.05
C ILE A 607 -1.07 12.50 -10.09
N ASP A 608 -1.62 12.12 -8.95
CA ASP A 608 -2.60 11.03 -8.85
C ASP A 608 -4.03 11.51 -9.10
N LEU A 609 -4.72 10.93 -10.07
CA LEU A 609 -6.10 11.27 -10.43
C LEU A 609 -7.15 10.40 -9.72
N TYR A 610 -6.76 9.41 -8.92
CA TYR A 610 -7.67 8.39 -8.38
C TYR A 610 -8.88 9.01 -7.65
N GLY A 611 -8.65 10.03 -6.82
CA GLY A 611 -9.70 10.70 -6.05
C GLY A 611 -10.56 11.71 -6.83
N LEU A 612 -10.27 11.95 -8.12
CA LEU A 612 -10.96 12.97 -8.93
C LEU A 612 -12.20 12.44 -9.69
N ARG A 613 -12.41 11.13 -9.73
CA ARG A 613 -13.66 10.56 -10.23
C ARG A 613 -14.73 10.78 -9.17
N GLN A 614 -15.73 11.60 -9.47
CA GLN A 614 -16.89 11.75 -8.61
C GLN A 614 -17.96 10.77 -9.11
N PRO A 615 -18.41 9.79 -8.30
CA PRO A 615 -19.52 8.92 -8.70
C PRO A 615 -20.83 9.68 -8.91
#